data_AF-A0A0F8X4Z7-F1
#
_entry.id   AF-A0A0F8X4Z7-F1
#
_cell.length_a   1.000
_cell.length_b   1.000
_cell.length_c   1.000
_cell.angle_alpha   90.00
_cell.angle_beta   90.00
_cell.angle_gamma   90.00
#
_symmetry.space_group_name_H-M   'P 1'
#
loop_
_entity.id
_entity.type
_entity.pdbx_description
1 polymer ?
#
loop_
_entity_poly.entity_id
_entity_poly.type
_entity_poly.pdbx_seq_one_letter_code
_entity_poly.pdbx_strand_id
1 'polypeptide(L)'
;DQATWEYNDGTDDIGANWALIVLRYLIGWQINSKLVIGMGIDPDDIDMDQAMAAANVCEETVDAKSRFKIGGIFETNNDHPYVIRQLEAAIGGSVAKIGGKYFIWAPNDDLSAAFSSIGEGEFIAEAGVEFSPAGQIEDLFNTVRGRYVEPDELYQPISYNEVVESSAVTEDGKTRMMDQDFSIIQDFSIAQRIGRYLVRRSRFSGTWKFAMGPSGLRFRPFDVTTLNCIETNNSNETVRIIDMEYGVSGVVLFEVIEEDSSIYDTSDALGSSVIQNDPGVLDPTTTVAVAGLNVAAATFTGGGNTVIDALNITWTDPGGLVAETEIRYRKNGSGDPYEYVPASHISLQQAIVTGINTGTTYEVGAR
;
A
#
# COMPACT_ATOMS: atom_id res chain seq x y z
N ASP A 1 -34.40 -15.49 -22.35
CA ASP A 1 -35.05 -16.66 -22.97
C ASP A 1 -35.26 -17.72 -21.89
N GLN A 2 -36.44 -18.32 -21.80
CA GLN A 2 -36.75 -19.34 -20.79
C GLN A 2 -36.02 -20.68 -21.05
N ALA A 3 -35.54 -20.90 -22.28
CA ALA A 3 -34.78 -22.09 -22.64
C ALA A 3 -33.29 -21.99 -22.24
N THR A 4 -32.68 -20.80 -22.39
CA THR A 4 -31.27 -20.58 -22.08
C THR A 4 -31.04 -19.89 -20.73
N TRP A 5 -32.10 -19.34 -20.13
CA TRP A 5 -32.03 -18.46 -18.94
C TRP A 5 -31.14 -17.22 -19.13
N GLU A 6 -30.71 -16.95 -20.37
CA GLU A 6 -29.97 -15.75 -20.72
C GLU A 6 -30.93 -14.56 -20.82
N TYR A 7 -30.48 -13.43 -20.31
CA TYR A 7 -31.20 -12.16 -20.42
C TYR A 7 -30.57 -11.37 -21.57
N ASN A 8 -31.13 -11.54 -22.77
CA ASN A 8 -30.65 -10.90 -23.99
C ASN A 8 -31.58 -9.74 -24.39
N ASP A 9 -31.01 -8.61 -24.82
CA ASP A 9 -31.70 -7.58 -25.59
C ASP A 9 -31.17 -7.60 -27.03
N GLY A 10 -31.92 -8.21 -27.95
CA GLY A 10 -31.43 -8.45 -29.31
C GLY A 10 -30.26 -9.45 -29.33
N THR A 11 -29.08 -8.98 -29.77
CA THR A 11 -27.83 -9.78 -29.80
C THR A 11 -27.00 -9.65 -28.54
N ASP A 12 -27.36 -8.74 -27.65
CA ASP A 12 -26.50 -8.35 -26.53
C ASP A 12 -26.93 -9.10 -25.26
N ASP A 13 -26.00 -9.87 -24.69
CA ASP A 13 -26.17 -10.54 -23.41
C ASP A 13 -25.97 -9.52 -22.28
N ILE A 14 -27.07 -8.88 -21.89
CA ILE A 14 -27.11 -7.84 -20.85
C ILE A 14 -27.19 -8.43 -19.43
N GLY A 15 -27.24 -9.76 -19.30
CA GLY A 15 -27.49 -10.45 -18.04
C GLY A 15 -26.25 -10.98 -17.32
N ALA A 16 -25.08 -10.93 -17.95
CA ALA A 16 -23.93 -11.70 -17.50
C ALA A 16 -22.67 -10.86 -17.16
N ASN A 17 -22.70 -9.55 -17.41
CA ASN A 17 -21.65 -8.61 -17.01
C ASN A 17 -21.64 -8.43 -15.48
N TRP A 18 -20.53 -8.79 -14.83
CA TRP A 18 -20.41 -8.75 -13.37
C TRP A 18 -20.69 -7.36 -12.78
N ALA A 19 -20.10 -6.30 -13.35
CA ALA A 19 -20.25 -4.95 -12.80
C ALA A 19 -21.69 -4.44 -12.93
N LEU A 20 -22.37 -4.77 -14.03
CA LEU A 20 -23.79 -4.44 -14.22
C LEU A 20 -24.70 -5.20 -13.25
N ILE A 21 -24.36 -6.45 -12.93
CA ILE A 21 -25.09 -7.24 -11.92
C ILE A 21 -24.91 -6.64 -10.53
N VAL A 22 -23.68 -6.26 -10.15
CA VAL A 22 -23.39 -5.56 -8.89
C VAL A 22 -24.19 -4.26 -8.84
N LEU A 23 -24.09 -3.42 -9.87
CA LEU A 23 -24.82 -2.16 -9.97
C LEU A 23 -26.33 -2.36 -9.84
N ARG A 24 -26.89 -3.35 -10.54
CA ARG A 24 -28.31 -3.67 -10.47
C ARG A 24 -28.72 -4.16 -9.09
N TYR A 25 -27.86 -4.90 -8.40
CA TYR A 25 -28.11 -5.34 -7.03
C TYR A 25 -28.11 -4.18 -6.03
N LEU A 26 -27.21 -3.20 -6.20
CA LEU A 26 -27.17 -1.99 -5.37
C LEU A 26 -28.44 -1.14 -5.56
N ILE A 27 -28.81 -0.82 -6.79
CA ILE A 27 -30.03 -0.04 -7.11
C ILE A 27 -31.30 -0.81 -6.69
N GLY A 28 -31.28 -2.14 -6.87
CA GLY A 28 -32.39 -3.01 -6.58
C GLY A 28 -33.50 -3.00 -7.64
N TRP A 29 -34.38 -3.99 -7.56
CA TRP A 29 -35.55 -4.15 -8.40
C TRP A 29 -36.80 -3.69 -7.65
N GLN A 30 -37.57 -2.79 -8.25
CA GLN A 30 -38.82 -2.31 -7.69
C GLN A 30 -40.03 -2.78 -8.52
N ILE A 31 -41.11 -3.16 -7.84
CA ILE A 31 -42.41 -3.43 -8.45
C ILE A 31 -43.44 -2.51 -7.78
N ASN A 32 -44.18 -1.73 -8.57
CA ASN A 32 -45.12 -0.71 -8.06
C ASN A 32 -44.47 0.22 -7.02
N SER A 33 -43.25 0.70 -7.30
CA SER A 33 -42.46 1.58 -6.42
C SER A 33 -42.11 0.99 -5.05
N LYS A 34 -42.18 -0.33 -4.91
CA LYS A 34 -41.72 -1.05 -3.72
C LYS A 34 -40.51 -1.89 -4.07
N LEU A 35 -39.44 -1.77 -3.29
CA LEU A 35 -38.26 -2.61 -3.40
C LEU A 35 -38.65 -4.07 -3.16
N VAL A 36 -38.27 -4.94 -4.10
CA VAL A 36 -38.53 -6.39 -4.05
C VAL A 36 -37.23 -7.16 -3.90
N ILE A 37 -36.16 -6.74 -4.58
CA ILE A 37 -34.84 -7.40 -4.58
C ILE A 37 -33.75 -6.33 -4.55
N GLY A 38 -32.59 -6.63 -3.95
CA GLY A 38 -31.43 -5.74 -3.90
C GLY A 38 -31.49 -4.74 -2.74
N MET A 39 -30.58 -3.77 -2.74
CA MET A 39 -30.36 -2.88 -1.59
C MET A 39 -31.20 -1.59 -1.65
N GLY A 40 -31.68 -1.19 -2.83
CA GLY A 40 -32.51 0.01 -2.96
C GLY A 40 -31.74 1.32 -2.78
N ILE A 41 -30.45 1.32 -3.12
CA ILE A 41 -29.58 2.50 -3.04
C ILE A 41 -29.99 3.48 -4.14
N ASP A 42 -30.01 4.77 -3.79
CA ASP A 42 -30.26 5.83 -4.76
C ASP A 42 -29.11 5.85 -5.79
N PRO A 43 -29.39 5.86 -7.11
CA PRO A 43 -28.34 6.01 -8.11
C PRO A 43 -27.40 7.20 -7.89
N ASP A 44 -27.85 8.27 -7.22
CA ASP A 44 -27.01 9.43 -6.88
C ASP A 44 -25.93 9.12 -5.82
N ASP A 45 -26.14 8.07 -5.01
CA ASP A 45 -25.20 7.54 -4.01
C ASP A 45 -24.25 6.48 -4.61
N ILE A 46 -24.21 6.32 -5.94
CA ILE A 46 -23.30 5.40 -6.63
C ILE A 46 -22.40 6.19 -7.56
N ASP A 47 -21.10 5.89 -7.57
CA ASP A 47 -20.18 6.43 -8.57
C ASP A 47 -20.42 5.73 -9.92
N MET A 48 -21.31 6.32 -10.73
CA MET A 48 -21.69 5.77 -12.02
C MET A 48 -20.54 5.75 -13.03
N ASP A 49 -19.60 6.69 -12.93
CA ASP A 49 -18.43 6.73 -13.82
C ASP A 49 -17.52 5.51 -13.57
N GLN A 50 -17.25 5.20 -12.30
CA GLN A 50 -16.48 4.02 -11.95
C GLN A 50 -17.24 2.72 -12.25
N ALA A 51 -18.55 2.68 -12.03
CA ALA A 51 -19.39 1.53 -12.39
C ALA A 51 -19.37 1.26 -13.91
N MET A 52 -19.44 2.31 -14.73
CA MET A 52 -19.29 2.19 -16.20
C MET A 52 -17.89 1.71 -16.60
N ALA A 53 -16.84 2.22 -15.95
CA ALA A 53 -15.47 1.75 -16.20
C ALA A 53 -15.32 0.26 -15.89
N ALA A 54 -15.84 -0.20 -14.75
CA ALA A 54 -15.86 -1.62 -14.37
C ALA A 54 -16.68 -2.47 -15.35
N ALA A 55 -17.81 -1.95 -15.86
CA ALA A 55 -18.60 -2.64 -16.87
C ALA A 55 -17.85 -2.81 -18.19
N ASN A 56 -17.13 -1.78 -18.66
CA ASN A 56 -16.29 -1.86 -19.85
C ASN A 56 -15.16 -2.88 -19.68
N VAL A 57 -14.53 -2.95 -18.51
CA VAL A 57 -13.53 -3.97 -18.17
C VAL A 57 -14.12 -5.38 -18.29
N CYS A 58 -15.33 -5.61 -17.77
CA CYS A 58 -15.97 -6.91 -17.83
C CYS A 58 -16.26 -7.36 -19.27
N GLU A 59 -16.59 -6.41 -20.16
CA GLU A 59 -16.90 -6.65 -21.58
C GLU A 59 -15.68 -6.78 -22.50
N GLU A 60 -14.50 -6.38 -22.02
CA GLU A 60 -13.26 -6.49 -22.80
C GLU A 60 -13.05 -7.92 -23.30
N THR A 61 -12.75 -8.07 -24.59
CA THR A 61 -12.55 -9.39 -25.19
C THR A 61 -11.14 -9.90 -24.92
N VAL A 62 -11.03 -11.00 -24.19
CA VAL A 62 -9.78 -11.71 -23.90
C VAL A 62 -9.98 -13.17 -24.30
N ASP A 63 -9.13 -13.67 -25.21
CA ASP A 63 -9.23 -15.03 -25.79
C ASP A 63 -10.60 -15.33 -26.42
N ALA A 64 -11.15 -14.37 -27.17
CA ALA A 64 -12.46 -14.45 -27.83
C ALA A 64 -13.68 -14.58 -26.89
N LYS A 65 -13.51 -14.31 -25.59
CA LYS A 65 -14.59 -14.24 -24.59
C LYS A 65 -14.52 -12.91 -23.84
N SER A 66 -15.64 -12.47 -23.27
CA SER A 66 -15.63 -11.34 -22.33
C SER A 66 -14.72 -11.65 -21.13
N ARG A 67 -14.07 -10.61 -20.58
CA ARG A 67 -13.09 -10.75 -19.50
C ARG A 67 -13.73 -11.38 -18.26
N PHE A 68 -14.89 -10.86 -17.85
CA PHE A 68 -15.64 -11.32 -16.68
C PHE A 68 -17.13 -11.51 -17.02
N LYS A 69 -17.54 -12.78 -17.05
CA LYS A 69 -18.94 -13.19 -17.21
C LYS A 69 -19.34 -14.07 -16.03
N ILE A 70 -20.43 -13.70 -15.34
CA ILE A 70 -21.00 -14.49 -14.25
C ILE A 70 -22.43 -14.91 -14.58
N GLY A 71 -22.87 -16.01 -13.99
CA GLY A 71 -24.22 -16.52 -14.08
C GLY A 71 -24.53 -17.40 -12.88
N GLY A 72 -25.61 -17.10 -12.16
CA GLY A 72 -25.97 -17.82 -10.96
C GLY A 72 -27.28 -17.35 -10.37
N ILE A 73 -27.65 -17.96 -9.24
CA ILE A 73 -28.87 -17.65 -8.50
C ILE A 73 -28.48 -17.08 -7.14
N PHE A 74 -29.06 -15.93 -6.81
CA PHE A 74 -28.94 -15.33 -5.48
C PHE A 74 -30.24 -15.51 -4.72
N GLU A 75 -30.16 -16.12 -3.53
CA GLU A 75 -31.31 -16.23 -2.65
C GLU A 75 -31.64 -14.88 -2.04
N THR A 76 -32.92 -14.50 -2.08
CA THR A 76 -33.39 -13.24 -1.50
C THR A 76 -33.40 -13.24 0.03
N ASN A 77 -33.17 -14.39 0.66
CA ASN A 77 -33.09 -14.53 2.11
C ASN A 77 -31.66 -14.30 2.65
N ASN A 78 -30.67 -14.18 1.77
CA ASN A 78 -29.30 -13.91 2.18
C ASN A 78 -29.12 -12.45 2.59
N ASP A 79 -28.25 -12.24 3.58
CA ASP A 79 -27.84 -10.89 3.99
C ASP A 79 -27.12 -10.17 2.84
N HIS A 80 -27.40 -8.88 2.65
CA HIS A 80 -26.78 -8.09 1.58
C HIS A 80 -25.23 -8.14 1.57
N PRO A 81 -24.53 -8.02 2.72
CA PRO A 81 -23.08 -8.15 2.74
C PRO A 81 -22.58 -9.53 2.29
N TYR A 82 -23.36 -10.59 2.50
CA TYR A 82 -23.01 -11.94 2.03
C TYR A 82 -23.08 -12.01 0.50
N VAL A 83 -24.13 -11.45 -0.10
CA VAL A 83 -24.28 -11.41 -1.56
C VAL A 83 -23.18 -10.56 -2.22
N ILE A 84 -22.85 -9.40 -1.64
CA ILE A 84 -21.73 -8.57 -2.13
C ILE A 84 -20.42 -9.34 -2.04
N ARG A 85 -20.10 -9.98 -0.92
CA ARG A 85 -18.88 -10.78 -0.78
C ARG A 85 -18.82 -11.96 -1.76
N GLN A 86 -19.97 -12.59 -2.05
CA GLN A 86 -20.05 -13.63 -3.06
C GLN A 86 -19.74 -13.08 -4.46
N LEU A 87 -20.23 -11.88 -4.79
CA LEU A 87 -19.92 -11.20 -6.05
C LEU A 87 -18.44 -10.79 -6.11
N GLU A 88 -17.89 -10.20 -5.07
CA GLU A 88 -16.46 -9.82 -4.97
C GLU A 88 -15.55 -11.03 -5.17
N ALA A 89 -15.81 -12.12 -4.43
CA ALA A 89 -15.04 -13.36 -4.51
C ALA A 89 -15.14 -14.06 -5.87
N ALA A 90 -16.18 -13.77 -6.66
CA ALA A 90 -16.36 -14.41 -7.96
C ALA A 90 -15.30 -14.00 -8.98
N ILE A 91 -14.87 -12.73 -8.97
CA ILE A 91 -13.86 -12.21 -9.92
C ILE A 91 -12.62 -11.63 -9.23
N GLY A 92 -12.61 -11.54 -7.89
CA GLY A 92 -11.59 -10.83 -7.12
C GLY A 92 -11.73 -9.30 -7.20
N GLY A 93 -12.94 -8.82 -7.49
CA GLY A 93 -13.29 -7.40 -7.51
C GLY A 93 -13.70 -6.89 -6.14
N SER A 94 -14.03 -5.60 -6.03
CA SER A 94 -14.35 -4.98 -4.74
C SER A 94 -15.45 -3.93 -4.85
N VAL A 95 -16.27 -3.86 -3.81
CA VAL A 95 -17.33 -2.87 -3.65
C VAL A 95 -17.14 -2.15 -2.31
N ALA A 96 -16.76 -0.88 -2.36
CA ALA A 96 -16.56 -0.07 -1.16
C ALA A 96 -17.66 0.97 -1.00
N LYS A 97 -18.00 1.29 0.26
CA LYS A 97 -18.88 2.40 0.61
C LYS A 97 -18.10 3.44 1.39
N ILE A 98 -17.79 4.56 0.74
CA ILE A 98 -16.90 5.60 1.27
C ILE A 98 -17.57 6.96 1.09
N GLY A 99 -17.64 7.77 2.15
CA GLY A 99 -18.27 9.10 2.11
C GLY A 99 -19.75 9.10 1.73
N GLY A 100 -20.46 8.00 1.97
CA GLY A 100 -21.86 7.84 1.59
C GLY A 100 -22.08 7.36 0.14
N LYS A 101 -21.03 7.28 -0.68
CA LYS A 101 -21.10 6.76 -2.05
C LYS A 101 -20.58 5.33 -2.17
N TYR A 102 -21.14 4.59 -3.12
CA TYR A 102 -20.68 3.24 -3.49
C TYR A 102 -19.76 3.30 -4.70
N PHE A 103 -18.68 2.54 -4.61
CA PHE A 103 -17.61 2.42 -5.59
C PHE A 103 -17.52 0.95 -6.02
N ILE A 104 -17.42 0.69 -7.32
CA ILE A 104 -17.36 -0.66 -7.90
C ILE A 104 -16.06 -0.76 -8.68
N TRP A 105 -15.24 -1.75 -8.35
CA TRP A 105 -13.99 -2.01 -9.05
C TRP A 105 -13.91 -3.47 -9.51
N ALA A 106 -13.52 -3.65 -10.78
CA ALA A 106 -13.24 -4.94 -11.39
C ALA A 106 -11.74 -5.01 -11.69
N PRO A 107 -11.06 -6.15 -11.47
CA PRO A 107 -9.62 -6.24 -11.66
C PRO A 107 -9.18 -6.02 -13.11
N ASN A 108 -8.32 -5.04 -13.34
CA ASN A 108 -7.76 -4.73 -14.65
C ASN A 108 -6.42 -4.02 -14.55
N ASP A 109 -5.67 -4.06 -15.65
CA ASP A 109 -4.48 -3.22 -15.83
C ASP A 109 -4.90 -1.81 -16.24
N ASP A 110 -5.03 -0.91 -15.25
CA ASP A 110 -5.23 0.53 -15.42
C ASP A 110 -3.91 1.32 -15.28
N LEU A 111 -2.76 0.63 -15.36
CA LEU A 111 -1.47 1.22 -14.98
C LEU A 111 -0.85 2.14 -16.05
N SER A 112 -1.50 2.27 -17.20
CA SER A 112 -0.99 3.05 -18.34
C SER A 112 -1.30 4.56 -18.27
N ALA A 113 -2.16 4.98 -17.33
CA ALA A 113 -2.51 6.37 -17.13
C ALA A 113 -1.45 7.11 -16.30
N ALA A 114 -1.25 8.40 -16.56
CA ALA A 114 -0.42 9.24 -15.69
C ALA A 114 -1.12 9.42 -14.34
N PHE A 115 -0.59 8.79 -13.29
CA PHE A 115 -1.17 8.89 -11.95
C PHE A 115 -0.75 10.16 -11.23
N SER A 116 -1.56 10.55 -10.25
CA SER A 116 -1.10 11.39 -9.16
C SER A 116 -0.01 10.68 -8.36
N SER A 117 0.84 11.45 -7.69
CA SER A 117 1.86 10.95 -6.78
C SER A 117 1.57 11.42 -5.36
N ILE A 118 1.68 10.51 -4.40
CA ILE A 118 1.68 10.81 -2.97
C ILE A 118 3.14 10.83 -2.50
N GLY A 119 3.56 11.96 -1.96
CA GLY A 119 4.91 12.14 -1.42
C GLY A 119 4.92 12.33 0.09
N GLU A 120 6.09 12.13 0.71
CA GLU A 120 6.35 12.32 2.15
C GLU A 120 5.74 13.60 2.74
N GLY A 121 5.81 14.72 2.01
CA GLY A 121 5.33 16.03 2.46
C GLY A 121 3.80 16.16 2.54
N GLU A 122 3.04 15.18 2.07
CA GLU A 122 1.57 15.20 2.12
C GLU A 122 1.00 14.46 3.35
N PHE A 123 1.83 13.71 4.08
CA PHE A 123 1.41 13.00 5.28
C PHE A 123 1.27 13.92 6.49
N ILE A 124 0.38 13.52 7.38
CA ILE A 124 0.28 14.12 8.71
C ILE A 124 1.39 13.53 9.58
N ALA A 125 2.38 14.35 9.91
CA ALA A 125 3.58 13.93 10.64
C ALA A 125 3.27 13.24 12.00
N GLU A 126 2.16 13.59 12.65
CA GLU A 126 1.75 12.96 13.92
C GLU A 126 1.17 11.55 13.74
N ALA A 127 0.55 11.26 12.60
CA ALA A 127 -0.02 9.96 12.29
C ALA A 127 1.03 8.95 11.80
N GLY A 128 2.06 9.45 11.09
CA GLY A 128 3.10 8.61 10.49
C GLY A 128 2.58 7.71 9.36
N VAL A 129 3.43 6.80 8.91
CA VAL A 129 3.14 5.75 7.92
C VAL A 129 3.40 4.40 8.57
N GLU A 130 2.39 3.53 8.57
CA GLU A 130 2.54 2.13 8.96
C GLU A 130 2.73 1.30 7.70
N PHE A 131 3.89 0.65 7.57
CA PHE A 131 4.22 -0.22 6.45
C PHE A 131 4.20 -1.70 6.88
N SER A 132 3.43 -2.50 6.16
CA SER A 132 3.45 -3.96 6.25
C SER A 132 4.03 -4.54 4.97
N PRO A 133 5.27 -5.08 4.98
CA PRO A 133 5.95 -5.51 3.77
C PRO A 133 5.40 -6.79 3.16
N ALA A 134 4.73 -7.62 3.96
CA ALA A 134 4.15 -8.87 3.50
C ALA A 134 2.89 -9.19 4.29
N GLY A 135 1.90 -9.73 3.58
CA GLY A 135 0.71 -10.31 4.18
C GLY A 135 1.02 -11.56 5.00
N GLN A 136 -0.03 -12.15 5.58
CA GLN A 136 0.14 -13.35 6.37
C GLN A 136 0.63 -14.52 5.49
N ILE A 137 1.49 -15.36 6.05
CA ILE A 137 2.06 -16.52 5.34
C ILE A 137 0.95 -17.48 4.87
N GLU A 138 -0.18 -17.52 5.57
CA GLU A 138 -1.36 -18.32 5.22
C GLU A 138 -2.13 -17.81 4.00
N ASP A 139 -2.10 -16.50 3.76
CA ASP A 139 -2.72 -15.85 2.60
C ASP A 139 -1.83 -15.90 1.36
N LEU A 140 -0.59 -16.37 1.50
CA LEU A 140 0.38 -16.48 0.43
C LEU A 140 0.29 -17.87 -0.24
N PHE A 141 -0.26 -17.91 -1.45
CA PHE A 141 -0.39 -19.13 -2.25
C PHE A 141 0.27 -19.00 -3.62
N ASN A 142 0.68 -20.13 -4.21
CA ASN A 142 1.36 -20.18 -5.51
C ASN A 142 0.63 -21.08 -6.52
N THR A 143 -0.42 -21.75 -6.05
CA THR A 143 -1.27 -22.65 -6.82
C THR A 143 -2.72 -22.45 -6.43
N VAL A 144 -3.60 -22.35 -7.41
CA VAL A 144 -5.06 -22.33 -7.22
C VAL A 144 -5.71 -23.51 -7.94
N ARG A 145 -6.61 -24.19 -7.24
CA ARG A 145 -7.49 -25.23 -7.80
C ARG A 145 -8.89 -25.07 -7.25
N GLY A 146 -9.87 -25.65 -7.91
CA GLY A 146 -11.25 -25.60 -7.45
C GLY A 146 -12.21 -25.98 -8.54
N ARG A 147 -13.47 -25.59 -8.37
CA ARG A 147 -14.58 -25.92 -9.27
C ARG A 147 -15.26 -24.69 -9.83
N TYR A 148 -15.89 -24.85 -10.98
CA TYR A 148 -16.82 -23.89 -11.58
C TYR A 148 -18.11 -24.63 -11.95
N VAL A 149 -19.15 -23.89 -12.32
CA VAL A 149 -20.43 -24.47 -12.73
C VAL A 149 -20.42 -24.68 -14.24
N GLU A 150 -20.61 -25.91 -14.73
CA GLU A 150 -20.58 -26.20 -16.16
C GLU A 150 -22.00 -26.27 -16.75
N PRO A 151 -22.42 -25.31 -17.62
CA PRO A 151 -23.74 -25.34 -18.23
C PRO A 151 -24.03 -26.59 -19.06
N ASP A 152 -23.03 -27.14 -19.77
CA ASP A 152 -23.21 -28.32 -20.63
C ASP A 152 -23.44 -29.61 -19.82
N GLU A 153 -23.03 -29.62 -18.55
CA GLU A 153 -23.18 -30.72 -17.61
C GLU A 153 -24.30 -30.43 -16.59
N LEU A 154 -25.41 -29.84 -17.07
CA LEU A 154 -26.60 -29.53 -16.27
C LEU A 154 -26.29 -28.66 -15.04
N TYR A 155 -25.39 -27.69 -15.19
CA TYR A 155 -24.94 -26.78 -14.13
C TYR A 155 -24.39 -27.51 -12.89
N GLN A 156 -23.74 -28.66 -13.09
CA GLN A 156 -23.02 -29.35 -12.02
C GLN A 156 -21.63 -28.71 -11.78
N PRO A 157 -21.15 -28.70 -10.53
CA PRO A 157 -19.82 -28.19 -10.22
C PRO A 157 -18.72 -29.15 -10.69
N ILE A 158 -17.85 -28.69 -11.58
CA ILE A 158 -16.73 -29.46 -12.18
C ILE A 158 -15.42 -28.72 -11.92
N SER A 159 -14.33 -29.46 -11.77
CA SER A 159 -13.01 -28.87 -11.56
C SER A 159 -12.46 -28.17 -12.81
N TYR A 160 -11.92 -26.96 -12.65
CA TYR A 160 -11.10 -26.32 -13.68
C TYR A 160 -9.63 -26.76 -13.54
N ASN A 161 -8.80 -26.60 -14.59
CA ASN A 161 -7.38 -27.02 -14.45
C ASN A 161 -6.68 -26.15 -13.42
N GLU A 162 -5.85 -26.79 -12.61
CA GLU A 162 -4.97 -26.14 -11.65
C GLU A 162 -4.10 -25.07 -12.31
N VAL A 163 -4.08 -23.89 -11.70
CA VAL A 163 -3.23 -22.77 -12.11
C VAL A 163 -2.05 -22.70 -11.17
N VAL A 164 -0.84 -22.81 -11.73
CA VAL A 164 0.43 -22.82 -10.97
C VAL A 164 1.34 -21.73 -11.51
N GLU A 165 1.89 -20.91 -10.62
CA GLU A 165 2.94 -19.94 -10.95
C GLU A 165 4.30 -20.54 -10.53
N SER A 166 5.08 -21.01 -11.51
CA SER A 166 6.26 -21.87 -11.26
C SER A 166 7.45 -21.12 -10.65
N SER A 167 7.63 -19.85 -10.99
CA SER A 167 8.60 -18.95 -10.35
C SER A 167 8.33 -18.85 -8.85
N ALA A 168 7.05 -18.62 -8.52
CA ALA A 168 6.53 -18.54 -7.17
C ALA A 168 6.72 -19.86 -6.37
N VAL A 169 6.46 -21.02 -6.97
CA VAL A 169 6.72 -22.32 -6.30
C VAL A 169 8.20 -22.51 -5.99
N THR A 170 9.08 -22.05 -6.89
CA THR A 170 10.54 -22.17 -6.72
C THR A 170 11.04 -21.29 -5.58
N GLU A 171 10.53 -20.06 -5.49
CA GLU A 171 10.84 -19.11 -4.41
C GLU A 171 10.40 -19.62 -3.04
N ASP A 172 9.19 -20.18 -2.94
CA ASP A 172 8.66 -20.73 -1.69
C ASP A 172 9.32 -22.06 -1.27
N GLY A 173 9.97 -22.75 -2.21
CA GLY A 173 10.51 -24.10 -2.02
C GLY A 173 9.45 -25.20 -1.81
N LYS A 174 8.16 -24.86 -1.84
CA LYS A 174 7.02 -25.79 -1.71
C LYS A 174 5.78 -25.25 -2.41
N THR A 175 4.89 -26.16 -2.80
CA THR A 175 3.57 -25.79 -3.30
C THR A 175 2.66 -25.37 -2.15
N ARG A 176 2.08 -24.17 -2.27
CA ARG A 176 1.07 -23.62 -1.36
C ARG A 176 -0.22 -23.48 -2.15
N MET A 177 -1.19 -24.33 -1.84
CA MET A 177 -2.43 -24.44 -2.59
C MET A 177 -3.56 -23.67 -1.89
N MET A 178 -4.33 -22.93 -2.68
CA MET A 178 -5.61 -22.38 -2.28
C MET A 178 -6.74 -23.09 -3.05
N ASP A 179 -7.75 -23.54 -2.31
CA ASP A 179 -8.97 -24.12 -2.87
C ASP A 179 -10.00 -23.01 -3.07
N GLN A 180 -10.30 -22.68 -4.34
CA GLN A 180 -11.21 -21.61 -4.71
C GLN A 180 -12.35 -22.15 -5.61
N ASP A 181 -13.52 -22.36 -5.02
CA ASP A 181 -14.71 -22.78 -5.77
C ASP A 181 -15.53 -21.57 -6.23
N PHE A 182 -15.82 -21.51 -7.53
CA PHE A 182 -16.62 -20.47 -8.15
C PHE A 182 -18.05 -20.96 -8.39
N SER A 183 -18.96 -20.52 -7.52
CA SER A 183 -20.38 -20.92 -7.58
C SER A 183 -21.19 -20.21 -8.66
N ILE A 184 -20.70 -19.08 -9.19
CA ILE A 184 -21.42 -18.24 -10.16
C ILE A 184 -20.62 -17.99 -11.44
N ILE A 185 -19.52 -18.72 -11.66
CA ILE A 185 -18.77 -18.69 -12.92
C ILE A 185 -19.20 -19.91 -13.74
N GLN A 186 -19.60 -19.63 -14.98
CA GLN A 186 -20.15 -20.63 -15.89
C GLN A 186 -19.20 -21.02 -17.03
N ASP A 187 -17.98 -20.50 -17.01
CA ASP A 187 -17.01 -20.70 -18.09
C ASP A 187 -15.65 -21.12 -17.54
N PHE A 188 -15.14 -22.22 -18.08
CA PHE A 188 -13.84 -22.79 -17.73
C PHE A 188 -12.67 -21.82 -17.89
N SER A 189 -12.61 -21.09 -19.01
CA SER A 189 -11.50 -20.19 -19.33
C SER A 189 -11.50 -18.98 -18.40
N ILE A 190 -12.69 -18.48 -18.06
CA ILE A 190 -12.87 -17.37 -17.12
C ILE A 190 -12.44 -17.79 -15.70
N ALA A 191 -12.85 -18.98 -15.24
CA ALA A 191 -12.45 -19.52 -13.93
C ALA A 191 -10.91 -19.62 -13.80
N GLN A 192 -10.24 -20.12 -14.84
CA GLN A 192 -8.76 -20.18 -14.86
C GLN A 192 -8.11 -18.81 -14.85
N ARG A 193 -8.65 -17.85 -15.60
CA ARG A 193 -8.12 -16.48 -15.65
C ARG A 193 -8.20 -15.81 -14.28
N ILE A 194 -9.33 -15.95 -13.59
CA ILE A 194 -9.52 -15.43 -12.24
C ILE A 194 -8.59 -16.14 -11.25
N GLY A 195 -8.50 -17.47 -11.32
CA GLY A 195 -7.55 -18.23 -10.49
C GLY A 195 -6.09 -17.77 -10.67
N ARG A 196 -5.68 -17.45 -11.90
CA ARG A 196 -4.35 -16.89 -12.18
C ARG A 196 -4.16 -15.51 -11.58
N TYR A 197 -5.15 -14.62 -11.75
CA TYR A 197 -5.13 -13.30 -11.14
C TYR A 197 -4.96 -13.39 -9.61
N LEU A 198 -5.70 -14.28 -8.94
CA LEU A 198 -5.60 -14.46 -7.49
C LEU A 198 -4.21 -14.94 -7.05
N VAL A 199 -3.62 -15.93 -7.74
CA VAL A 199 -2.25 -16.41 -7.42
C VAL A 199 -1.26 -15.26 -7.51
N ARG A 200 -1.33 -14.48 -8.60
CA ARG A 200 -0.41 -13.37 -8.82
C ARG A 200 -0.61 -12.25 -7.82
N ARG A 201 -1.86 -11.87 -7.54
CA ARG A 201 -2.20 -10.84 -6.55
C ARG A 201 -1.71 -11.20 -5.15
N SER A 202 -1.75 -12.47 -4.74
CA SER A 202 -1.26 -12.89 -3.43
C SER A 202 0.22 -12.60 -3.18
N ARG A 203 1.03 -12.41 -4.24
CA ARG A 203 2.45 -12.06 -4.11
C ARG A 203 2.67 -10.58 -3.80
N PHE A 204 1.77 -9.72 -4.26
CA PHE A 204 1.82 -8.28 -4.03
C PHE A 204 0.90 -7.95 -2.85
N SER A 205 1.44 -8.16 -1.65
CA SER A 205 0.70 -8.01 -0.38
C SER A 205 1.24 -6.89 0.51
N GLY A 206 2.20 -6.10 0.01
CA GLY A 206 2.70 -4.93 0.72
C GLY A 206 1.57 -3.91 0.92
N THR A 207 1.35 -3.46 2.15
CA THR A 207 0.34 -2.45 2.47
C THR A 207 0.94 -1.27 3.23
N TRP A 208 0.40 -0.09 2.98
CA TRP A 208 0.74 1.13 3.71
C TRP A 208 -0.53 1.76 4.25
N LYS A 209 -0.49 2.15 5.53
CA LYS A 209 -1.55 2.92 6.18
C LYS A 209 -0.99 4.27 6.59
N PHE A 210 -1.64 5.34 6.15
CA PHE A 210 -1.21 6.70 6.46
C PHE A 210 -2.39 7.66 6.47
N ALA A 211 -2.19 8.82 7.09
CA ALA A 211 -3.18 9.89 7.09
C ALA A 211 -2.68 11.10 6.30
N MET A 212 -3.55 11.64 5.44
CA MET A 212 -3.30 12.85 4.68
C MET A 212 -4.24 13.96 5.13
N GLY A 213 -3.83 15.21 4.89
CA GLY A 213 -4.72 16.36 5.03
C GLY A 213 -5.83 16.40 3.95
N PRO A 214 -6.49 17.56 3.78
CA PRO A 214 -7.57 17.73 2.79
C PRO A 214 -7.16 17.45 1.34
N SER A 215 -5.85 17.43 1.04
CA SER A 215 -5.31 17.00 -0.25
C SER A 215 -5.71 15.56 -0.60
N GLY A 216 -5.97 14.71 0.39
CA GLY A 216 -6.45 13.34 0.21
C GLY A 216 -7.80 13.25 -0.51
N LEU A 217 -8.64 14.29 -0.42
CA LEU A 217 -9.96 14.31 -1.07
C LEU A 217 -9.90 14.28 -2.61
N ARG A 218 -8.71 14.45 -3.22
CA ARG A 218 -8.52 14.34 -4.65
C ARG A 218 -8.60 12.90 -5.16
N PHE A 219 -8.31 11.93 -4.30
CA PHE A 219 -8.24 10.52 -4.64
C PHE A 219 -9.61 9.87 -4.48
N ARG A 220 -9.84 8.80 -5.24
CA ARG A 220 -11.05 7.98 -5.13
C ARG A 220 -10.67 6.57 -4.70
N PRO A 221 -11.60 5.83 -4.07
CA PRO A 221 -11.38 4.42 -3.76
C PRO A 221 -11.07 3.60 -5.02
N PHE A 222 -10.13 2.67 -4.90
CA PHE A 222 -9.62 1.82 -5.97
C PHE A 222 -8.78 2.51 -7.07
N ASP A 223 -8.56 3.82 -6.99
CA ASP A 223 -7.63 4.50 -7.88
C ASP A 223 -6.19 4.04 -7.62
N VAL A 224 -5.38 4.03 -8.68
CA VAL A 224 -3.94 3.78 -8.63
C VAL A 224 -3.17 5.09 -8.50
N THR A 225 -2.13 5.08 -7.69
CA THR A 225 -1.24 6.22 -7.44
C THR A 225 0.19 5.74 -7.22
N THR A 226 1.17 6.62 -7.38
CA THR A 226 2.55 6.31 -6.98
C THR A 226 2.79 6.81 -5.55
N LEU A 227 3.38 5.99 -4.69
CA LEU A 227 3.80 6.33 -3.34
C LEU A 227 5.31 6.52 -3.29
N ASN A 228 5.75 7.67 -2.79
CA ASN A 228 7.16 7.95 -2.51
C ASN A 228 7.31 8.46 -1.07
N CYS A 229 7.73 7.56 -0.20
CA CYS A 229 7.95 7.83 1.21
C CYS A 229 9.24 7.18 1.71
N ILE A 230 9.62 7.46 2.96
CA ILE A 230 10.81 6.85 3.55
C ILE A 230 10.68 5.32 3.64
N GLU A 231 9.48 4.79 3.85
CA GLU A 231 9.20 3.34 3.90
C GLU A 231 9.32 2.67 2.52
N THR A 232 9.12 3.43 1.43
CA THR A 232 9.43 2.98 0.06
C THR A 232 10.87 3.27 -0.35
N ASN A 233 11.75 3.59 0.60
CA ASN A 233 13.14 4.01 0.37
C ASN A 233 13.29 5.23 -0.55
N ASN A 234 12.29 6.13 -0.56
CA ASN A 234 12.20 7.26 -1.49
C ASN A 234 12.17 6.85 -2.97
N SER A 235 11.79 5.59 -3.25
CA SER A 235 11.47 5.10 -4.59
C SER A 235 9.99 5.32 -4.89
N ASN A 236 9.67 5.50 -6.16
CA ASN A 236 8.28 5.53 -6.61
C ASN A 236 7.77 4.11 -6.74
N GLU A 237 6.92 3.71 -5.80
CA GLU A 237 6.24 2.41 -5.84
C GLU A 237 4.79 2.61 -6.28
N THR A 238 4.25 1.69 -7.07
CA THR A 238 2.87 1.81 -7.55
C THR A 238 1.93 1.12 -6.58
N VAL A 239 0.88 1.82 -6.16
CA VAL A 239 -0.05 1.37 -5.14
C VAL A 239 -1.49 1.66 -5.53
N ARG A 240 -2.41 0.80 -5.11
CA ARG A 240 -3.86 0.99 -5.26
C ARG A 240 -4.48 1.30 -3.91
N ILE A 241 -5.40 2.26 -3.88
CA ILE A 241 -6.17 2.59 -2.67
C ILE A 241 -7.23 1.52 -2.43
N ILE A 242 -7.08 0.72 -1.38
CA ILE A 242 -8.04 -0.34 -1.03
C ILE A 242 -9.08 0.13 -0.03
N ASP A 243 -8.70 1.05 0.86
CA ASP A 243 -9.64 1.67 1.78
C ASP A 243 -9.32 3.16 1.99
N MET A 244 -10.36 3.93 2.25
CA MET A 244 -10.28 5.37 2.45
C MET A 244 -11.37 5.81 3.41
N GLU A 245 -10.98 6.43 4.52
CA GLU A 245 -11.92 6.91 5.55
C GLU A 245 -11.81 8.42 5.75
N TYR A 246 -12.97 9.10 5.83
CA TYR A 246 -13.04 10.54 6.07
C TYR A 246 -13.20 10.86 7.56
N GLY A 247 -12.19 11.49 8.13
CA GLY A 247 -12.22 12.01 9.50
C GLY A 247 -12.94 13.36 9.60
N VAL A 248 -13.54 13.61 10.78
CA VAL A 248 -14.29 14.85 11.09
C VAL A 248 -13.45 16.13 10.99
N SER A 249 -12.14 16.03 11.11
CA SER A 249 -11.20 17.16 11.04
C SER A 249 -10.72 17.46 9.61
N GLY A 250 -11.29 16.81 8.59
CA GLY A 250 -10.84 16.92 7.19
C GLY A 250 -9.56 16.11 6.91
N VAL A 251 -9.20 15.21 7.82
CA VAL A 251 -8.14 14.22 7.65
C VAL A 251 -8.70 13.03 6.90
N VAL A 252 -7.94 12.50 5.96
CA VAL A 252 -8.28 11.30 5.20
C VAL A 252 -7.30 10.20 5.58
N LEU A 253 -7.83 9.08 6.07
CA LEU A 253 -7.04 7.88 6.33
C LEU A 253 -7.05 7.03 5.07
N PHE A 254 -5.89 6.53 4.69
CA PHE A 254 -5.73 5.65 3.54
C PHE A 254 -5.16 4.32 3.97
N GLU A 255 -5.65 3.27 3.35
CA GLU A 255 -4.98 1.98 3.26
C GLU A 255 -4.73 1.71 1.78
N VAL A 256 -3.46 1.57 1.41
CA VAL A 256 -3.04 1.28 0.04
C VAL A 256 -2.32 -0.06 0.00
N ILE A 257 -2.46 -0.76 -1.11
CA ILE A 257 -1.78 -2.04 -1.37
C ILE A 257 -0.88 -1.88 -2.59
N GLU A 258 0.19 -2.65 -2.61
CA GLU A 258 1.10 -2.76 -3.73
C GLU A 258 0.37 -3.20 -5.01
N GLU A 259 0.73 -2.58 -6.13
CA GLU A 259 0.10 -2.79 -7.43
C GLU A 259 1.16 -2.85 -8.52
N ASP A 260 1.10 -3.87 -9.40
CA ASP A 260 2.07 -4.07 -10.48
C ASP A 260 1.37 -4.63 -11.73
N SER A 261 1.86 -4.27 -12.92
CA SER A 261 1.23 -4.67 -14.19
C SER A 261 1.35 -6.18 -14.46
N SER A 262 2.40 -6.83 -13.94
CA SER A 262 2.60 -8.27 -14.08
C SER A 262 1.52 -9.11 -13.39
N ILE A 263 0.75 -8.51 -12.47
CA ILE A 263 -0.43 -9.16 -11.86
C ILE A 263 -1.45 -9.53 -12.96
N TYR A 264 -1.61 -8.66 -13.95
CA TYR A 264 -2.60 -8.78 -15.02
C TYR A 264 -2.04 -9.41 -16.30
N ASP A 265 -0.75 -9.21 -16.59
CA ASP A 265 -0.14 -9.65 -17.84
C ASP A 265 0.29 -11.12 -17.83
N THR A 266 -0.54 -11.99 -18.41
CA THR A 266 -0.28 -13.43 -18.49
C THR A 266 0.87 -13.84 -19.42
N SER A 267 1.40 -12.94 -20.25
CA SER A 267 2.44 -13.23 -21.23
C SER A 267 3.86 -13.16 -20.64
N ASP A 268 4.03 -12.35 -19.59
CA ASP A 268 5.31 -12.13 -18.93
C ASP A 268 5.40 -12.85 -17.57
N ALA A 269 6.64 -13.00 -17.11
CA ALA A 269 6.93 -13.51 -15.77
C ALA A 269 6.47 -12.50 -14.71
N LEU A 270 6.10 -13.02 -13.54
CA LEU A 270 5.72 -12.17 -12.41
C LEU A 270 6.87 -11.24 -12.01
N GLY A 271 6.54 -9.98 -11.73
CA GLY A 271 7.45 -8.99 -11.18
C GLY A 271 7.93 -9.35 -9.78
N SER A 272 8.82 -8.53 -9.24
CA SER A 272 9.29 -8.66 -7.85
C SER A 272 8.43 -7.78 -6.95
N SER A 273 7.94 -8.33 -5.84
CA SER A 273 7.24 -7.54 -4.85
C SER A 273 8.20 -6.64 -4.07
N VAL A 274 7.67 -5.58 -3.46
CA VAL A 274 8.40 -4.70 -2.56
C VAL A 274 8.87 -5.53 -1.36
N ILE A 275 10.18 -5.55 -1.17
CA ILE A 275 10.81 -6.18 -0.01
C ILE A 275 11.14 -5.11 1.02
N GLN A 276 10.97 -5.46 2.31
CA GLN A 276 11.59 -4.67 3.36
C GLN A 276 13.11 -4.78 3.19
N ASN A 277 13.79 -3.64 3.10
CA ASN A 277 15.24 -3.64 3.19
C ASN A 277 15.65 -4.13 4.57
N ASP A 278 16.59 -5.10 4.60
CA ASP A 278 17.25 -5.46 5.85
C ASP A 278 17.87 -4.19 6.44
N PRO A 279 17.66 -3.90 7.74
CA PRO A 279 18.35 -2.80 8.39
C PRO A 279 19.84 -3.00 8.15
N GLY A 280 20.50 -1.98 7.60
CA GLY A 280 21.94 -2.04 7.34
C GLY A 280 22.64 -2.57 8.58
N VAL A 281 23.44 -3.64 8.43
CA VAL A 281 24.09 -4.32 9.55
C VAL A 281 24.78 -3.26 10.41
N LEU A 282 24.25 -3.03 11.61
CA LEU A 282 24.86 -2.11 12.54
C LEU A 282 26.15 -2.77 13.03
N ASP A 283 27.28 -2.34 12.50
CA ASP A 283 28.59 -2.74 13.00
C ASP A 283 28.86 -1.94 14.29
N PRO A 284 28.81 -2.56 15.49
CA PRO A 284 29.04 -1.86 16.75
C PRO A 284 30.46 -1.31 16.89
N THR A 285 31.36 -1.63 15.95
CA THR A 285 32.74 -1.12 15.92
C THR A 285 32.93 0.03 14.93
N THR A 286 31.90 0.39 14.14
CA THR A 286 31.99 1.55 13.25
C THR A 286 32.12 2.84 14.06
N THR A 287 33.25 3.52 13.85
CA THR A 287 33.51 4.83 14.44
C THR A 287 33.05 5.88 13.43
N VAL A 288 32.00 6.62 13.77
CA VAL A 288 31.53 7.75 12.97
C VAL A 288 32.46 8.92 13.26
N ALA A 289 33.24 9.35 12.25
CA ALA A 289 34.12 10.50 12.41
C ALA A 289 33.31 11.78 12.62
N VAL A 290 33.69 12.59 13.61
CA VAL A 290 33.07 13.89 13.86
C VAL A 290 33.43 14.85 12.72
N ALA A 291 32.41 15.26 11.95
CA ALA A 291 32.56 16.20 10.84
C ALA A 291 32.30 17.65 11.28
N GLY A 292 32.89 18.60 10.56
CA GLY A 292 32.60 20.04 10.75
C GLY A 292 33.05 20.61 12.10
N LEU A 293 34.01 19.97 12.78
CA LEU A 293 34.55 20.47 14.05
C LEU A 293 35.13 21.88 13.86
N ASN A 294 34.50 22.85 14.51
CA ASN A 294 34.88 24.24 14.47
C ASN A 294 35.09 24.76 15.89
N VAL A 295 36.12 25.60 16.05
CA VAL A 295 36.50 26.18 17.35
C VAL A 295 36.56 27.68 17.19
N ALA A 296 35.72 28.39 17.93
CA ALA A 296 35.68 29.84 17.97
C ALA A 296 36.01 30.34 19.38
N ALA A 297 36.79 31.42 19.48
CA ALA A 297 36.97 32.12 20.74
C ALA A 297 35.65 32.79 21.13
N ALA A 298 35.24 32.61 22.38
CA ALA A 298 34.06 33.24 22.96
C ALA A 298 34.45 33.94 24.28
N THR A 299 33.70 34.96 24.65
CA THR A 299 33.83 35.58 25.97
C THR A 299 32.46 35.57 26.63
N PHE A 300 32.42 35.15 27.89
CA PHE A 300 31.19 35.17 28.68
C PHE A 300 31.35 36.19 29.80
N THR A 301 30.37 37.08 29.94
CA THR A 301 30.32 38.03 31.05
C THR A 301 29.40 37.45 32.13
N GLY A 302 29.98 37.07 33.26
CA GLY A 302 29.24 36.56 34.41
C GLY A 302 28.60 37.67 35.24
N GLY A 303 27.81 37.28 36.25
CA GLY A 303 27.27 38.22 37.24
C GLY A 303 28.41 38.94 37.97
N GLY A 304 28.44 40.28 37.87
CA GLY A 304 29.49 41.11 38.46
C GLY A 304 30.50 41.73 37.48
N ASN A 305 30.22 41.74 36.16
CA ASN A 305 31.11 42.26 35.10
C ASN A 305 32.46 41.53 34.97
N THR A 306 32.58 40.32 35.53
CA THR A 306 33.76 39.47 35.31
C THR A 306 33.66 38.84 33.91
N VAL A 307 34.61 39.20 33.05
CA VAL A 307 34.76 38.62 31.71
C VAL A 307 35.62 37.37 31.82
N ILE A 308 35.11 36.25 31.30
CA ILE A 308 35.80 34.97 31.25
C ILE A 308 35.99 34.60 29.78
N ASP A 309 37.24 34.32 29.39
CA ASP A 309 37.55 33.77 28.08
C ASP A 309 37.14 32.29 28.01
N ALA A 310 36.58 31.89 26.87
CA ALA A 310 36.10 30.54 26.63
C ALA A 310 36.35 30.11 25.17
N LEU A 311 36.34 28.81 24.92
CA LEU A 311 36.25 28.25 23.58
C LEU A 311 34.84 27.74 23.36
N ASN A 312 34.23 28.18 22.26
CA ASN A 312 32.99 27.66 21.75
C ASN A 312 33.31 26.63 20.65
N ILE A 313 32.96 25.37 20.89
CA ILE A 313 33.23 24.25 20.00
C ILE A 313 31.91 23.76 19.43
N THR A 314 31.81 23.69 18.12
CA THR A 314 30.61 23.22 17.41
C THR A 314 30.98 22.11 16.44
N TRP A 315 30.08 21.18 16.19
CA TRP A 315 30.25 20.11 15.21
C TRP A 315 28.93 19.87 14.47
N THR A 316 29.00 19.22 13.31
CA THR A 316 27.81 18.80 12.57
C THR A 316 27.17 17.61 13.25
N ASP A 317 25.83 17.57 13.28
CA ASP A 317 25.07 16.43 13.82
C ASP A 317 25.52 15.10 13.18
N PRO A 318 26.06 14.15 13.97
CA PRO A 318 26.51 12.86 13.46
C PRO A 318 25.36 11.89 13.15
N GLY A 319 24.11 12.25 13.47
CA GLY A 319 22.91 11.45 13.25
C GLY A 319 22.57 10.51 14.42
N GLY A 320 21.42 9.84 14.32
CA GLY A 320 20.82 9.07 15.42
C GLY A 320 21.56 7.78 15.84
N LEU A 321 22.66 7.43 15.19
CA LEU A 321 23.47 6.25 15.53
C LEU A 321 24.56 6.55 16.59
N VAL A 322 24.87 7.82 16.85
CA VAL A 322 25.90 8.23 17.81
C VAL A 322 25.26 8.58 19.14
N ALA A 323 25.59 7.83 20.19
CA ALA A 323 25.05 8.05 21.54
C ALA A 323 25.66 9.27 22.25
N GLU A 324 26.95 9.51 22.04
CA GLU A 324 27.72 10.56 22.71
C GLU A 324 28.87 11.02 21.81
N THR A 325 29.15 12.31 21.80
CA THR A 325 30.35 12.89 21.17
C THR A 325 31.22 13.48 22.27
N GLU A 326 32.46 13.00 22.39
CA GLU A 326 33.37 13.43 23.44
C GLU A 326 34.39 14.45 22.91
N ILE A 327 34.41 15.63 23.52
CA ILE A 327 35.36 16.70 23.16
C ILE A 327 36.56 16.65 24.10
N ARG A 328 37.76 16.67 23.51
CA ARG A 328 39.03 16.74 24.23
C ARG A 328 39.81 17.99 23.83
N TYR A 329 40.47 18.63 24.79
CA TYR A 329 41.33 19.78 24.54
C TYR A 329 42.62 19.74 25.38
N ARG A 330 43.68 20.39 24.89
CA ARG A 330 44.93 20.61 25.62
C ARG A 330 45.65 21.85 25.12
N LYS A 331 46.60 22.38 25.88
CA LYS A 331 47.47 23.47 25.41
C LYS A 331 48.39 22.96 24.29
N ASN A 332 48.47 23.70 23.19
CA ASN A 332 49.31 23.36 22.04
C ASN A 332 50.78 23.29 22.46
N GLY A 333 51.45 22.19 22.13
CA GLY A 333 52.85 21.93 22.51
C GLY A 333 53.06 21.47 23.96
N SER A 334 52.01 21.23 24.75
CA SER A 334 52.14 20.61 26.07
C SER A 334 52.24 19.08 25.97
N GLY A 335 53.07 18.48 26.83
CA GLY A 335 53.10 17.03 27.07
C GLY A 335 52.00 16.54 28.01
N ASP A 336 51.14 17.44 28.49
CA ASP A 336 50.04 17.12 29.40
C ASP A 336 48.98 16.23 28.72
N PRO A 337 48.27 15.39 29.51
CA PRO A 337 47.13 14.63 29.01
C PRO A 337 46.02 15.57 28.52
N TYR A 338 45.20 15.08 27.59
CA TYR A 338 44.00 15.80 27.17
C TYR A 338 43.01 15.92 28.32
N GLU A 339 42.45 17.11 28.49
CA GLU A 339 41.29 17.35 29.33
C GLU A 339 40.02 17.08 28.52
N TYR A 340 39.01 16.52 29.17
CA TYR A 340 37.76 16.12 28.54
C TYR A 340 36.64 17.03 29.00
N VAL A 341 35.82 17.50 28.05
CA VAL A 341 34.57 18.18 28.37
C VAL A 341 33.53 17.08 28.57
N PRO A 342 32.89 16.97 29.74
CA PRO A 342 31.84 15.97 29.94
C PRO A 342 30.77 16.19 28.88
N ALA A 343 30.49 15.17 28.06
CA ALA A 343 29.48 15.32 27.04
C ALA A 343 28.14 15.52 27.73
N SER A 344 27.45 16.58 27.35
CA SER A 344 26.05 16.74 27.68
C SER A 344 25.29 16.16 26.49
N HIS A 345 24.43 15.18 26.79
CA HIS A 345 23.47 14.48 25.94
C HIS A 345 23.26 14.94 24.48
N ILE A 346 22.97 13.95 23.63
CA ILE A 346 22.47 13.90 22.22
C ILE A 346 21.87 15.16 21.53
N SER A 347 21.44 16.18 22.26
CA SER A 347 20.82 17.40 21.71
C SER A 347 21.71 18.64 21.69
N LEU A 348 22.91 18.61 22.28
CA LEU A 348 23.81 19.77 22.30
C LEU A 348 24.90 19.64 21.22
N GLN A 349 24.71 20.33 20.08
CA GLN A 349 25.70 20.46 18.98
C GLN A 349 26.84 21.44 19.32
N GLN A 350 27.04 21.71 20.61
CA GLN A 350 27.91 22.75 21.11
C GLN A 350 28.50 22.36 22.46
N ALA A 351 29.80 22.57 22.63
CA ALA A 351 30.51 22.44 23.89
C ALA A 351 31.23 23.76 24.22
N ILE A 352 31.18 24.16 25.49
CA ILE A 352 31.83 25.39 25.97
C ILE A 352 32.94 25.01 26.95
N VAL A 353 34.18 25.43 26.64
CA VAL A 353 35.34 25.26 27.52
C VAL A 353 35.64 26.59 28.19
N THR A 354 35.53 26.65 29.51
CA THR A 354 35.84 27.85 30.32
C THR A 354 37.14 27.65 31.11
N GLY A 355 37.79 28.74 31.53
CA GLY A 355 39.03 28.66 32.33
C GLY A 355 40.31 28.50 31.48
N ILE A 356 40.25 28.97 30.23
CA ILE A 356 41.40 28.99 29.31
C ILE A 356 42.31 30.20 29.60
N ASN A 357 43.59 30.07 29.24
CA ASN A 357 44.55 31.15 29.36
C ASN A 357 44.50 32.03 28.09
N THR A 358 44.25 33.33 28.28
CA THR A 358 44.25 34.32 27.20
C THR A 358 45.56 34.28 26.41
N GLY A 359 45.48 34.30 25.08
CA GLY A 359 46.65 34.29 24.18
C GLY A 359 47.36 32.94 24.04
N THR A 360 46.81 31.86 24.61
CA THR A 360 47.36 30.50 24.45
C THR A 360 46.61 29.74 23.36
N THR A 361 47.34 29.08 22.46
CA THR A 361 46.75 28.19 21.44
C THR A 361 46.42 26.83 22.06
N TYR A 362 45.23 26.31 21.79
CA TYR A 362 44.79 24.99 22.25
C TYR A 362 44.66 24.03 21.07
N GLU A 363 44.99 22.76 21.29
CA GLU A 363 44.66 21.65 20.41
C GLU A 363 43.33 21.05 20.85
N VAL A 364 42.39 20.90 19.93
CA VAL A 364 41.04 20.37 20.18
C VAL A 364 40.80 19.18 19.27
N GLY A 365 40.20 18.12 19.81
CA GLY A 365 39.74 16.97 19.04
C GLY A 365 38.38 16.49 19.52
N ALA A 366 37.70 15.73 18.68
CA ALA A 366 36.42 15.09 18.98
C ALA A 366 36.48 13.61 18.56
N ARG A 367 35.72 12.76 19.25
CA ARG A 367 35.57 11.33 18.90
C ARG A 367 34.19 10.80 19.24
#